data_AF-A0A2N7DQC4-F1
#
_entry.id   AF-A0A2N7DQC4-F1
#
_cell.length_a   1.000
_cell.length_b   1.000
_cell.length_c   1.000
_cell.angle_alpha   90.00
_cell.angle_beta   90.00
_cell.angle_gamma   90.00
#
_symmetry.space_group_name_H-M   'P 1'
#
loop_
_entity.id
_entity.type
_entity.pdbx_description
1 polymer ?
#
loop_
_entity_poly.entity_id
_entity_poly.type
_entity_poly.pdbx_seq_one_letter_code
_entity_poly.pdbx_strand_id
1 'polypeptide(L)'
;MPSRQLSTLLLYSILFSSFFILSACKSTPEPVKTVHVTPKKLSHLPYDAATHGKDIVDTQLALGDRNLYLASNGNIKMLSKAQCQIDISAHRGDFRQPESSYNAISAALNDNFNSVEIDVMLLGDGTWVNHHDSQTGRATVHYTGERFKLERMNLKEFKRLKLRDKHNNNLLNERPITAKESFKIFAAQRLPNQKLNVEIKSKANGQKLLELDNMLRKYVGHEGYYFSSSEQDTLVKLRGINPIVYLGFVQGGHPTSIDILRSDLRKGASNDAYYLENHTNIERASNYGTKRYRSRYQDHTSTDALKKLRAKLGYNSGIHLDIRSYMQNSGVKQRAQRLGMKVYSYSLNGTDYHQSQLLKLSKNNLPDGVIVDATPYKICQQLFNAAVPAQRYQAVTDLGQYIVSLPVDADFDRFKEMLGYQHEGYYLSLTSGLKSIYSAKAKVVPASTPTPLLEHGFPTITDEKIDTHTGDSIILTLPSSNAK
;
A
#
# COMPACT_ATOMS: atom_id res chain seq x y z
N MET A 1 -24.31 93.61 -0.37
CA MET A 1 -25.17 94.18 -1.44
C MET A 1 -24.86 93.44 -2.74
N PRO A 2 -25.86 93.09 -3.58
CA PRO A 2 -26.46 91.74 -3.52
C PRO A 2 -26.43 90.93 -4.84
N SER A 3 -26.79 89.64 -4.71
CA SER A 3 -27.31 88.70 -5.74
C SER A 3 -26.27 88.13 -6.73
N ARG A 4 -26.28 86.86 -7.13
CA ARG A 4 -27.41 85.95 -7.40
C ARG A 4 -27.08 84.47 -7.10
N GLN A 5 -28.08 83.80 -6.53
CA GLN A 5 -28.32 82.35 -6.54
C GLN A 5 -28.69 81.86 -7.95
N LEU A 6 -28.82 80.53 -8.07
CA LEU A 6 -29.18 79.66 -9.20
C LEU A 6 -27.93 79.16 -9.95
N SER A 7 -27.67 77.86 -10.09
CA SER A 7 -28.59 76.72 -10.09
C SER A 7 -27.86 75.41 -9.81
N THR A 8 -28.02 74.91 -8.59
CA THR A 8 -27.84 73.52 -8.14
C THR A 8 -28.93 72.64 -8.77
N LEU A 9 -28.90 72.47 -10.09
CA LEU A 9 -29.88 71.63 -10.80
C LEU A 9 -29.36 70.89 -12.04
N LEU A 10 -28.03 70.87 -12.26
CA LEU A 10 -27.44 70.14 -13.39
C LEU A 10 -26.41 69.04 -13.05
N LEU A 11 -26.00 68.89 -11.78
CA LEU A 11 -25.04 67.82 -11.42
C LEU A 11 -25.67 66.53 -10.88
N TYR A 12 -26.95 66.55 -10.46
CA TYR A 12 -27.62 65.34 -9.97
C TYR A 12 -28.27 64.49 -11.06
N SER A 13 -28.38 65.01 -12.29
CA SER A 13 -29.02 64.28 -13.41
C SER A 13 -28.04 63.43 -14.24
N ILE A 14 -26.73 63.52 -13.99
CA ILE A 14 -25.73 62.68 -14.69
C ILE A 14 -25.24 61.52 -13.80
N LEU A 15 -25.43 61.59 -12.48
CA LEU A 15 -25.03 60.51 -11.56
C LEU A 15 -26.12 59.49 -11.23
N PHE A 16 -27.39 59.76 -11.56
CA PHE A 16 -28.50 58.81 -11.35
C PHE A 16 -28.86 57.98 -12.59
N SER A 17 -28.34 58.30 -13.77
CA SER A 17 -28.57 57.54 -15.01
C SER A 17 -27.51 56.47 -15.29
N SER A 18 -26.47 56.36 -14.46
CA SER A 18 -25.40 55.35 -14.63
C SER A 18 -25.60 54.08 -13.80
N PHE A 19 -26.62 54.04 -12.93
CA PHE A 19 -26.86 52.91 -12.02
C PHE A 19 -27.97 51.93 -12.47
N PHE A 20 -28.59 52.15 -13.64
CA PHE A 20 -29.67 51.31 -14.16
C PHE A 20 -29.33 50.53 -15.45
N ILE A 21 -28.03 50.38 -15.81
CA ILE A 21 -27.59 49.59 -16.99
C ILE A 21 -26.79 48.34 -16.59
N LEU A 22 -26.84 47.89 -15.33
CA LEU A 22 -26.16 46.64 -14.89
C LEU A 22 -27.09 45.53 -14.40
N SER A 23 -28.40 45.66 -14.65
CA SER A 23 -29.41 44.69 -14.23
C SER A 23 -30.19 44.11 -15.41
N ALA A 24 -29.50 43.50 -16.38
CA ALA A 24 -30.12 42.54 -17.31
C ALA A 24 -29.08 41.63 -17.99
N CYS A 25 -28.98 40.40 -17.47
CA CYS A 25 -28.72 39.11 -18.15
C CYS A 25 -27.52 38.99 -19.13
N LYS A 26 -26.63 38.02 -18.97
CA LYS A 26 -26.96 36.60 -18.82
C LYS A 26 -26.25 36.00 -17.61
N SER A 27 -27.02 35.37 -16.74
CA SER A 27 -26.55 34.25 -15.93
C SER A 27 -25.67 33.37 -16.81
N THR A 28 -24.38 33.24 -16.46
CA THR A 28 -23.53 32.19 -17.00
C THR A 28 -24.35 30.91 -16.91
N PRO A 29 -24.55 30.15 -18.00
CA PRO A 29 -25.20 28.86 -17.90
C PRO A 29 -24.47 28.11 -16.79
N GLU A 30 -25.20 27.60 -15.79
CA GLU A 30 -24.60 26.64 -14.89
C GLU A 30 -23.88 25.62 -15.78
N PRO A 31 -22.59 25.34 -15.55
CA PRO A 31 -21.87 24.39 -16.37
C PRO A 31 -22.72 23.13 -16.38
N VAL A 32 -23.23 22.78 -17.57
CA VAL A 32 -24.10 21.63 -17.74
C VAL A 32 -23.31 20.49 -17.14
N LYS A 33 -23.75 20.00 -15.97
CA LYS A 33 -23.20 18.81 -15.35
C LYS A 33 -23.40 17.74 -16.41
N THR A 34 -22.33 17.43 -17.14
CA THR A 34 -22.37 16.42 -18.18
C THR A 34 -22.89 15.16 -17.50
N VAL A 35 -24.12 14.76 -17.89
CA VAL A 35 -24.75 13.59 -17.32
C VAL A 35 -23.82 12.45 -17.64
N HIS A 36 -23.19 11.91 -16.60
CA HIS A 36 -22.19 10.88 -16.77
C HIS A 36 -22.91 9.60 -17.23
N VAL A 37 -22.80 9.28 -18.52
CA VAL A 37 -23.42 8.08 -19.09
C VAL A 37 -22.39 6.96 -19.10
N THR A 38 -22.52 6.01 -18.18
CA THR A 38 -21.77 4.76 -18.22
C THR A 38 -22.19 3.95 -19.45
N PRO A 39 -21.27 3.54 -20.34
CA PRO A 39 -21.61 2.69 -21.46
C PRO A 39 -22.30 1.40 -20.98
N LYS A 40 -23.41 1.00 -21.62
CA LYS A 40 -24.21 -0.17 -21.20
C LYS A 40 -23.38 -1.45 -21.05
N LYS A 41 -22.34 -1.63 -21.89
CA LYS A 41 -21.44 -2.79 -21.80
C LYS A 41 -20.62 -2.83 -20.50
N LEU A 42 -20.43 -1.70 -19.83
CA LEU A 42 -19.62 -1.55 -18.62
C LEU A 42 -20.47 -1.47 -17.34
N SER A 43 -21.81 -1.53 -17.42
CA SER A 43 -22.70 -1.33 -16.27
C SER A 43 -22.59 -2.40 -15.18
N HIS A 44 -21.93 -3.53 -15.47
CA HIS A 44 -21.70 -4.62 -14.54
C HIS A 44 -20.39 -4.46 -13.76
N LEU A 45 -19.53 -3.51 -14.14
CA LEU A 45 -18.27 -3.25 -13.47
C LEU A 45 -18.49 -2.49 -12.16
N PRO A 46 -17.53 -2.54 -11.21
CA PRO A 46 -17.56 -1.72 -10.01
C PRO A 46 -17.71 -0.23 -10.31
N TYR A 47 -18.32 0.51 -9.37
CA TYR A 47 -18.64 1.93 -9.54
C TYR A 47 -17.41 2.81 -9.80
N ASP A 48 -16.23 2.37 -9.37
CA ASP A 48 -14.97 3.08 -9.54
C ASP A 48 -14.23 2.70 -10.83
N ALA A 49 -14.80 1.84 -11.68
CA ALA A 49 -14.24 1.51 -12.98
C ALA A 49 -14.13 2.75 -13.88
N ALA A 50 -13.04 2.85 -14.63
CA ALA A 50 -12.87 3.86 -15.65
C ALA A 50 -13.88 3.63 -16.80
N THR A 51 -14.66 4.66 -17.11
CA THR A 51 -15.77 4.62 -18.09
C THR A 51 -15.54 5.56 -19.27
N HIS A 52 -14.40 6.26 -19.29
CA HIS A 52 -14.02 7.23 -20.32
C HIS A 52 -12.61 6.97 -20.82
N GLY A 53 -12.30 7.53 -21.99
CA GLY A 53 -11.03 7.36 -22.67
C GLY A 53 -11.20 6.69 -24.02
N LYS A 54 -10.23 6.88 -24.89
CA LYS A 54 -10.16 6.14 -26.15
C LYS A 54 -10.07 4.65 -25.83
N ASP A 55 -10.83 3.85 -26.57
CA ASP A 55 -10.81 2.38 -26.47
C ASP A 55 -11.25 1.79 -25.11
N ILE A 56 -11.76 2.62 -24.17
CA ILE A 56 -12.03 2.21 -22.79
C ILE A 56 -12.94 1.00 -22.67
N VAL A 57 -13.94 0.88 -23.56
CA VAL A 57 -14.85 -0.28 -23.56
C VAL A 57 -14.09 -1.56 -23.91
N ASP A 58 -13.21 -1.52 -24.91
CA ASP A 58 -12.42 -2.67 -25.34
C ASP A 58 -11.37 -3.04 -24.28
N THR A 59 -10.69 -2.04 -23.70
CA THR A 59 -9.75 -2.21 -22.59
C THR A 59 -10.40 -2.90 -21.39
N GLN A 60 -11.57 -2.42 -20.96
CA GLN A 60 -12.26 -2.98 -19.81
C GLN A 60 -12.76 -4.41 -20.05
N LEU A 61 -13.23 -4.72 -21.25
CA LEU A 61 -13.65 -6.07 -21.60
C LEU A 61 -12.46 -7.04 -21.70
N ALA A 62 -11.33 -6.59 -22.24
CA ALA A 62 -10.08 -7.36 -22.29
C ALA A 62 -9.52 -7.64 -20.89
N LEU A 63 -9.55 -6.65 -19.99
CA LEU A 63 -9.21 -6.84 -18.58
C LEU A 63 -10.22 -7.75 -17.88
N GLY A 64 -11.52 -7.59 -18.18
CA GLY A 64 -12.60 -8.38 -17.60
C GLY A 64 -12.48 -9.87 -17.90
N ASP A 65 -12.01 -10.23 -19.10
CA ASP A 65 -11.70 -11.62 -19.48
C ASP A 65 -10.65 -12.27 -18.57
N ARG A 66 -9.82 -11.45 -17.91
CA ARG A 66 -8.81 -11.85 -16.92
C ARG A 66 -9.24 -11.62 -15.48
N ASN A 67 -10.53 -11.41 -15.19
CA ASN A 67 -11.00 -11.04 -13.85
C ASN A 67 -10.39 -9.71 -13.32
N LEU A 68 -10.04 -8.79 -14.22
CA LEU A 68 -9.47 -7.48 -13.90
C LEU A 68 -10.36 -6.34 -14.43
N TYR A 69 -10.13 -5.12 -13.94
CA TYR A 69 -10.64 -3.89 -14.52
C TYR A 69 -9.71 -2.72 -14.23
N LEU A 70 -9.78 -1.69 -15.06
CA LEU A 70 -9.10 -0.41 -14.86
C LEU A 70 -9.98 0.48 -13.99
N ALA A 71 -9.48 0.93 -12.85
CA ALA A 71 -10.16 1.91 -12.02
C ALA A 71 -9.93 3.34 -12.52
N SER A 72 -10.80 4.25 -12.11
CA SER A 72 -10.76 5.68 -12.45
C SER A 72 -9.49 6.40 -11.93
N ASN A 73 -8.82 5.83 -10.92
CA ASN A 73 -7.53 6.29 -10.43
C ASN A 73 -6.32 5.75 -11.23
N GLY A 74 -6.56 4.94 -12.27
CA GLY A 74 -5.53 4.35 -13.12
C GLY A 74 -4.97 3.01 -12.66
N ASN A 75 -5.39 2.50 -11.48
CA ASN A 75 -4.95 1.19 -10.99
C ASN A 75 -5.69 0.06 -11.70
N ILE A 76 -5.01 -1.07 -11.91
CA ILE A 76 -5.67 -2.33 -12.30
C ILE A 76 -6.07 -3.08 -11.03
N LYS A 77 -7.32 -3.53 -10.98
CA LYS A 77 -7.90 -4.18 -9.80
C LYS A 77 -8.59 -5.48 -10.20
N MET A 78 -8.76 -6.39 -9.24
CA MET A 78 -9.54 -7.61 -9.48
C MET A 78 -11.04 -7.34 -9.40
N LEU A 79 -11.80 -7.89 -10.35
CA LEU A 79 -13.27 -7.89 -10.33
C LEU A 79 -13.81 -8.75 -9.18
N SER A 80 -13.20 -9.90 -8.96
CA SER A 80 -13.54 -10.82 -7.88
C SER A 80 -12.29 -11.38 -7.20
N LYS A 81 -12.34 -11.46 -5.87
CA LYS A 81 -11.33 -12.13 -5.05
C LYS A 81 -11.70 -13.57 -4.67
N ALA A 82 -12.76 -14.14 -5.25
CA ALA A 82 -13.29 -15.44 -4.84
C ALA A 82 -12.27 -16.60 -4.95
N GLN A 83 -11.35 -16.52 -5.91
CA GLN A 83 -10.28 -17.51 -6.09
C GLN A 83 -9.12 -17.35 -5.08
N CYS A 84 -9.07 -16.22 -4.38
CA CYS A 84 -8.00 -15.87 -3.46
C CYS A 84 -8.40 -16.21 -2.03
N GLN A 85 -8.12 -17.44 -1.62
CA GLN A 85 -8.51 -17.98 -0.32
C GLN A 85 -7.51 -17.61 0.78
N ILE A 86 -7.24 -16.31 0.93
CA ILE A 86 -6.37 -15.76 1.97
C ILE A 86 -6.80 -14.33 2.31
N ASP A 87 -6.78 -13.96 3.58
CA ASP A 87 -7.03 -12.58 3.99
C ASP A 87 -5.80 -11.72 3.66
N ILE A 88 -5.99 -10.63 2.91
CA ILE A 88 -4.90 -9.70 2.56
C ILE A 88 -5.11 -8.38 3.31
N SER A 89 -4.19 -8.06 4.21
CA SER A 89 -4.17 -6.84 4.99
C SER A 89 -3.13 -5.86 4.47
N ALA A 90 -3.54 -4.62 4.20
CA ALA A 90 -2.64 -3.54 3.80
C ALA A 90 -1.83 -3.09 5.02
N HIS A 91 -0.51 -3.26 5.00
CA HIS A 91 0.37 -2.87 6.11
C HIS A 91 0.48 -1.34 6.21
N ARG A 92 -0.02 -0.76 7.30
CA ARG A 92 -0.11 0.70 7.51
C ARG A 92 -0.89 1.45 6.43
N GLY A 93 -1.85 0.79 5.78
CA GLY A 93 -2.54 1.29 4.59
C GLY A 93 -1.85 0.89 3.28
N ASP A 94 -2.18 1.59 2.20
CA ASP A 94 -1.62 1.32 0.89
C ASP A 94 -0.14 1.72 0.87
N PHE A 95 0.72 0.78 0.47
CA PHE A 95 2.17 0.98 0.50
C PHE A 95 2.66 2.09 -0.43
N ARG A 96 1.89 2.44 -1.48
CA ARG A 96 2.22 3.54 -2.43
C ARG A 96 1.92 4.92 -1.85
N GLN A 97 1.30 4.98 -0.69
CA GLN A 97 0.95 6.22 -0.01
C GLN A 97 1.78 6.35 1.29
N PRO A 98 2.02 7.59 1.76
CA PRO A 98 2.66 7.81 3.05
C PRO A 98 1.88 7.11 4.15
N GLU A 99 2.55 6.32 4.97
CA GLU A 99 1.91 5.70 6.14
C GLU A 99 1.38 6.79 7.09
N SER A 100 0.44 6.43 7.97
CA SER A 100 -0.17 7.38 8.91
C SER A 100 -0.92 8.55 8.23
N SER A 101 -1.35 8.38 6.97
CA SER A 101 -2.07 9.39 6.18
C SER A 101 -3.53 9.00 5.90
N TYR A 102 -4.31 9.97 5.45
CA TYR A 102 -5.64 9.72 4.88
C TYR A 102 -5.55 8.85 3.63
N ASN A 103 -4.62 9.20 2.73
CA ASN A 103 -4.51 8.58 1.41
C ASN A 103 -4.14 7.10 1.51
N ALA A 104 -3.31 6.70 2.48
CA ALA A 104 -2.97 5.29 2.69
C ALA A 104 -4.19 4.44 3.07
N ILE A 105 -5.05 4.92 3.96
CA ILE A 105 -6.27 4.19 4.33
C ILE A 105 -7.26 4.17 3.16
N SER A 106 -7.48 5.32 2.53
CA SER A 106 -8.43 5.46 1.43
C SER A 106 -8.04 4.61 0.22
N ALA A 107 -6.76 4.66 -0.18
CA ALA A 107 -6.24 3.87 -1.30
C ALA A 107 -6.34 2.36 -1.01
N ALA A 108 -6.04 1.89 0.20
CA ALA A 108 -6.16 0.47 0.53
C ALA A 108 -7.62 -0.02 0.53
N LEU A 109 -8.56 0.82 0.98
CA LEU A 109 -9.98 0.49 0.88
C LEU A 109 -10.44 0.41 -0.56
N ASN A 110 -10.06 1.42 -1.36
CA ASN A 110 -10.35 1.44 -2.79
C ASN A 110 -9.75 0.22 -3.49
N ASP A 111 -8.50 -0.15 -3.20
CA ASP A 111 -7.83 -1.34 -3.78
C ASP A 111 -8.36 -2.69 -3.28
N ASN A 112 -9.48 -2.70 -2.56
CA ASN A 112 -10.21 -3.88 -2.13
C ASN A 112 -9.37 -4.82 -1.24
N PHE A 113 -8.49 -4.30 -0.38
CA PHE A 113 -7.87 -5.13 0.66
C PHE A 113 -8.94 -5.72 1.60
N ASN A 114 -8.71 -6.91 2.17
CA ASN A 114 -9.61 -7.51 3.16
C ASN A 114 -9.58 -6.72 4.47
N SER A 115 -8.41 -6.21 4.82
CA SER A 115 -8.25 -5.33 5.96
C SER A 115 -7.22 -4.24 5.70
N VAL A 116 -7.35 -3.15 6.45
CA VAL A 116 -6.33 -2.10 6.53
C VAL A 116 -5.72 -2.18 7.92
N GLU A 117 -4.42 -2.33 8.01
CA GLU A 117 -3.69 -2.25 9.26
C GLU A 117 -3.21 -0.82 9.51
N ILE A 118 -3.33 -0.37 10.75
CA ILE A 118 -2.78 0.90 11.23
C ILE A 118 -2.16 0.70 12.60
N ASP A 119 -1.14 1.49 12.87
CA ASP A 119 -0.49 1.52 14.17
C ASP A 119 -1.04 2.67 15.02
N VAL A 120 -1.30 2.41 16.29
CA VAL A 120 -1.74 3.46 17.23
C VAL A 120 -0.81 3.61 18.43
N MET A 121 -0.56 4.87 18.77
CA MET A 121 0.29 5.28 19.88
C MET A 121 -0.34 6.43 20.67
N LEU A 122 0.02 6.51 21.95
CA LEU A 122 -0.32 7.65 22.81
C LEU A 122 0.73 8.76 22.71
N LEU A 123 0.25 9.99 22.60
CA LEU A 123 1.02 11.20 22.86
C LEU A 123 1.20 11.43 24.37
N GLY A 124 2.04 12.40 24.74
CA GLY A 124 2.25 12.79 26.15
C GLY A 124 1.00 13.35 26.84
N ASP A 125 0.09 13.96 26.08
CA ASP A 125 -1.23 14.39 26.56
C ASP A 125 -2.28 13.26 26.60
N GLY A 126 -1.89 12.04 26.24
CA GLY A 126 -2.76 10.87 26.21
C GLY A 126 -3.71 10.79 25.01
N THR A 127 -3.48 11.58 23.96
CA THR A 127 -4.22 11.48 22.68
C THR A 127 -3.72 10.29 21.86
N TRP A 128 -4.65 9.51 21.29
CA TRP A 128 -4.34 8.43 20.35
C TRP A 128 -4.07 8.96 18.93
N VAL A 129 -2.92 8.60 18.37
CA VAL A 129 -2.50 8.96 17.00
C VAL A 129 -2.24 7.73 16.14
N ASN A 130 -2.40 7.87 14.82
CA ASN A 130 -1.98 6.85 13.86
C ASN A 130 -0.48 7.06 13.60
N HIS A 131 0.35 6.19 14.17
CA HIS A 131 1.81 6.27 14.04
C HIS A 131 2.49 4.99 14.52
N HIS A 132 3.51 4.54 13.80
CA HIS A 132 4.26 3.32 14.13
C HIS A 132 5.42 3.54 15.11
N ASP A 133 6.14 4.65 14.95
CA ASP A 133 7.42 4.88 15.59
C ASP A 133 7.27 5.68 16.88
N SER A 134 8.07 5.38 17.90
CA SER A 134 8.06 6.14 19.15
C SER A 134 8.60 7.57 19.02
N GLN A 135 9.17 7.92 17.87
CA GLN A 135 9.76 9.24 17.61
C GLN A 135 9.63 9.65 16.13
N THR A 136 9.74 10.94 15.88
CA THR A 136 9.82 11.50 14.52
C THR A 136 11.16 11.19 13.83
N GLY A 137 11.19 11.30 12.50
CA GLY A 137 12.39 11.20 11.66
C GLY A 137 12.14 10.46 10.35
N ARG A 138 11.57 9.26 10.43
CA ARG A 138 11.32 8.36 9.29
C ARG A 138 10.06 8.75 8.53
N ALA A 139 8.89 8.41 9.08
CA ALA A 139 7.59 8.65 8.43
C ALA A 139 7.08 10.08 8.59
N THR A 140 7.44 10.73 9.70
CA THR A 140 7.00 12.08 10.05
C THR A 140 8.17 12.93 10.50
N VAL A 141 8.20 14.20 10.13
CA VAL A 141 9.32 15.11 10.38
C VAL A 141 8.84 16.36 11.10
N HIS A 142 9.60 16.79 12.11
CA HIS A 142 9.39 18.07 12.78
C HIS A 142 10.05 19.20 11.98
N TYR A 143 9.50 20.42 12.03
CA TYR A 143 10.00 21.53 11.21
C TYR A 143 11.46 21.94 11.51
N THR A 144 11.98 21.59 12.69
CA THR A 144 13.40 21.81 13.06
C THR A 144 14.34 20.77 12.45
N GLY A 145 13.83 19.68 11.88
CA GLY A 145 14.62 18.53 11.43
C GLY A 145 15.06 17.59 12.56
N GLU A 146 14.89 17.97 13.83
CA GLU A 146 15.25 17.14 14.98
C GLU A 146 14.24 16.00 15.22
N ARG A 147 14.71 14.97 15.91
CA ARG A 147 13.89 13.83 16.34
C ARG A 147 13.27 14.08 17.70
N PHE A 148 11.98 13.87 17.81
CA PHE A 148 11.21 14.07 19.03
C PHE A 148 10.39 12.83 19.35
N LYS A 149 10.34 12.47 20.63
CA LYS A 149 9.54 11.33 21.09
C LYS A 149 8.07 11.70 21.14
N LEU A 150 7.21 10.83 20.60
CA LEU A 150 5.76 11.02 20.59
C LEU A 150 5.18 11.08 22.02
N GLU A 151 5.72 10.30 22.95
CA GLU A 151 5.31 10.29 24.37
C GLU A 151 5.55 11.62 25.11
N ARG A 152 6.25 12.58 24.47
CA ARG A 152 6.51 13.92 25.00
C ARG A 152 5.80 15.04 24.23
N MET A 153 5.09 14.69 23.16
CA MET A 153 4.34 15.65 22.35
C MET A 153 2.91 15.81 22.87
N ASN A 154 2.31 16.96 22.58
CA ASN A 154 0.86 17.15 22.60
C ASN A 154 0.27 17.12 21.18
N LEU A 155 -1.06 17.10 21.08
CA LEU A 155 -1.76 17.06 19.80
C LEU A 155 -1.43 18.25 18.87
N LYS A 156 -1.18 19.44 19.42
CA LYS A 156 -0.87 20.63 18.63
C LYS A 156 0.49 20.49 17.94
N GLU A 157 1.47 19.94 18.63
CA GLU A 157 2.80 19.63 18.08
C GLU A 157 2.73 18.52 17.05
N PHE A 158 2.02 17.44 17.35
CA PHE A 158 1.83 16.32 16.42
C PHE A 158 1.20 16.77 15.09
N LYS A 159 0.20 17.65 15.14
CA LYS A 159 -0.45 18.19 13.93
C LYS A 159 0.45 19.10 13.08
N ARG A 160 1.57 19.57 13.62
CA ARG A 160 2.56 20.39 12.88
C ARG A 160 3.64 19.55 12.20
N LEU A 161 3.66 18.24 12.44
CA LEU A 161 4.55 17.33 11.73
C LEU A 161 4.16 17.26 10.25
N LYS A 162 5.16 17.02 9.41
CA LYS A 162 4.97 16.73 7.99
C LYS A 162 5.22 15.25 7.71
N LEU A 163 4.44 14.68 6.81
CA LEU A 163 4.68 13.34 6.28
C LEU A 163 5.85 13.36 5.32
N ARG A 164 6.45 12.18 5.14
CA ARG A 164 7.49 11.95 4.16
C ARG A 164 7.02 10.97 3.09
N ASP A 165 7.37 11.27 1.84
CA ASP A 165 7.17 10.36 0.72
C ASP A 165 8.04 9.12 0.89
N LYS A 166 7.46 7.93 0.70
CA LYS A 166 8.15 6.65 0.90
C LYS A 166 9.17 6.32 -0.20
N HIS A 167 9.01 6.87 -1.40
CA HIS A 167 9.81 6.51 -2.57
C HIS A 167 11.01 7.44 -2.74
N ASN A 168 10.80 8.75 -2.59
CA ASN A 168 11.83 9.76 -2.83
C ASN A 168 12.26 10.49 -1.56
N ASN A 169 11.67 10.17 -0.40
CA ASN A 169 12.04 10.74 0.88
C ASN A 169 11.75 12.26 0.99
N ASN A 170 11.00 12.86 0.06
CA ASN A 170 10.64 14.28 0.12
C ASN A 170 9.64 14.57 1.23
N LEU A 171 9.71 15.79 1.78
CA LEU A 171 8.68 16.28 2.70
C LEU A 171 7.42 16.61 1.92
N LEU A 172 6.31 16.05 2.38
CA LEU A 172 5.00 16.33 1.82
C LEU A 172 4.34 17.49 2.55
N ASN A 173 3.45 18.21 1.84
CA ASN A 173 2.58 19.19 2.47
C ASN A 173 1.34 18.52 3.10
N GLU A 174 1.58 17.42 3.80
CA GLU A 174 0.57 16.60 4.47
C GLU A 174 1.02 16.36 5.91
N ARG A 175 0.07 16.29 6.85
CA ARG A 175 0.33 15.96 8.26
C ARG A 175 -0.08 14.52 8.57
N PRO A 176 0.52 13.89 9.60
CA PRO A 176 -0.03 12.66 10.12
C PRO A 176 -1.43 12.88 10.74
N ILE A 177 -2.20 11.80 10.82
CA ILE A 177 -3.57 11.82 11.34
C ILE A 177 -3.68 11.19 12.73
N THR A 178 -4.70 11.62 13.48
CA THR A 178 -5.05 10.99 14.75
C THR A 178 -5.71 9.63 14.52
N ALA A 179 -5.74 8.75 15.53
CA ALA A 179 -6.44 7.47 15.42
C ALA A 179 -7.95 7.68 15.13
N LYS A 180 -8.56 8.68 15.78
CA LYS A 180 -9.95 9.08 15.53
C LYS A 180 -10.21 9.49 14.07
N GLU A 181 -9.27 10.22 13.45
CA GLU A 181 -9.37 10.58 12.04
C GLU A 181 -9.31 9.32 11.17
N SER A 182 -8.36 8.40 11.44
CA SER A 182 -8.29 7.10 10.75
C SER A 182 -9.61 6.34 10.80
N PHE A 183 -10.26 6.29 11.98
CA PHE A 183 -11.52 5.55 12.16
C PHE A 183 -12.66 6.15 11.33
N LYS A 184 -12.73 7.48 11.25
CA LYS A 184 -13.75 8.17 10.45
C LYS A 184 -13.54 7.95 8.95
N ILE A 185 -12.29 8.01 8.50
CA ILE A 185 -11.92 7.78 7.10
C ILE A 185 -12.29 6.35 6.71
N PHE A 186 -11.88 5.39 7.54
CA PHE A 186 -12.18 3.98 7.33
C PHE A 186 -13.69 3.73 7.28
N ALA A 187 -14.44 4.23 8.27
CA ALA A 187 -15.88 4.06 8.34
C ALA A 187 -16.63 4.66 7.15
N ALA A 188 -16.16 5.79 6.61
CA ALA A 188 -16.79 6.48 5.50
C ALA A 188 -16.63 5.76 4.15
N GLN A 189 -15.62 4.91 4.00
CA GLN A 189 -15.24 4.34 2.69
C GLN A 189 -15.26 2.82 2.65
N ARG A 190 -15.25 2.14 3.80
CA ARG A 190 -15.17 0.67 3.83
C ARG A 190 -16.37 0.00 3.18
N LEU A 191 -16.12 -1.09 2.49
CA LEU A 191 -17.13 -2.08 2.16
C LEU A 191 -17.46 -2.95 3.39
N PRO A 192 -18.65 -3.59 3.46
CA PRO A 192 -19.08 -4.34 4.65
C PRO A 192 -18.11 -5.44 5.11
N ASN A 193 -17.39 -6.06 4.17
CA ASN A 193 -16.44 -7.14 4.43
C ASN A 193 -15.01 -6.67 4.74
N GLN A 194 -14.74 -5.36 4.70
CA GLN A 194 -13.43 -4.81 5.01
C GLN A 194 -13.32 -4.49 6.51
N LYS A 195 -12.17 -4.84 7.10
CA LYS A 195 -11.89 -4.63 8.53
C LYS A 195 -10.69 -3.73 8.79
N LEU A 196 -10.71 -3.01 9.91
CA LEU A 196 -9.59 -2.23 10.40
C LEU A 196 -8.81 -3.05 11.44
N ASN A 197 -7.56 -3.36 11.17
CA ASN A 197 -6.64 -3.87 12.18
C ASN A 197 -5.98 -2.70 12.90
N VAL A 198 -6.16 -2.59 14.21
CA VAL A 198 -5.56 -1.54 15.03
C VAL A 198 -4.45 -2.15 15.88
N GLU A 199 -3.19 -1.98 15.45
CA GLU A 199 -2.04 -2.44 16.21
C GLU A 199 -1.64 -1.44 17.29
N ILE A 200 -1.66 -1.85 18.56
CA ILE A 200 -1.29 -0.98 19.67
C ILE A 200 0.19 -1.12 19.97
N LYS A 201 0.95 -0.04 19.74
CA LYS A 201 2.41 0.01 19.93
C LYS A 201 2.85 0.62 21.26
N SER A 202 1.98 1.38 21.94
CA SER A 202 2.28 2.00 23.23
C SER A 202 1.73 1.19 24.41
N LYS A 203 2.43 1.22 25.55
CA LYS A 203 1.89 0.70 26.81
C LYS A 203 0.76 1.61 27.30
N ALA A 204 -0.48 1.14 27.20
CA ALA A 204 -1.65 1.86 27.66
C ALA A 204 -2.27 1.23 28.92
N ASN A 205 -2.85 2.06 29.77
CA ASN A 205 -3.66 1.59 30.89
C ASN A 205 -5.08 1.22 30.42
N GLY A 206 -5.86 0.56 31.29
CA GLY A 206 -7.21 0.10 30.94
C GLY A 206 -8.14 1.23 30.50
N GLN A 207 -8.05 2.41 31.13
CA GLN A 207 -8.89 3.56 30.77
C GLN A 207 -8.63 4.04 29.34
N LYS A 208 -7.36 4.12 28.92
CA LYS A 208 -6.99 4.55 27.57
C LYS A 208 -7.36 3.51 26.51
N LEU A 209 -7.30 2.23 26.85
CA LEU A 209 -7.79 1.15 25.98
C LEU A 209 -9.32 1.18 25.83
N LEU A 210 -10.05 1.47 26.92
CA LEU A 210 -11.51 1.64 26.87
C LEU A 210 -11.91 2.85 26.00
N GLU A 211 -11.19 3.96 26.13
CA GLU A 211 -11.37 5.14 25.26
C GLU A 211 -11.18 4.78 23.78
N LEU A 212 -10.12 4.04 23.45
CA LEU A 212 -9.82 3.59 22.09
C LEU A 212 -10.94 2.70 21.52
N ASP A 213 -11.36 1.69 22.28
CA ASP A 213 -12.44 0.78 21.86
C ASP A 213 -13.79 1.49 21.72
N ASN A 214 -14.12 2.44 22.60
CA ASN A 214 -15.32 3.27 22.48
C ASN A 214 -15.31 4.12 21.20
N MET A 215 -14.16 4.68 20.80
CA MET A 215 -14.04 5.40 19.54
C MET A 215 -14.28 4.47 18.33
N LEU A 216 -13.71 3.26 18.35
CA LEU A 216 -13.89 2.29 17.28
C LEU A 216 -15.34 1.81 17.17
N ARG A 217 -15.99 1.46 18.28
CA ARG A 217 -17.42 1.11 18.27
C ARG A 217 -18.29 2.24 17.73
N LYS A 218 -17.98 3.48 18.12
CA LYS A 218 -18.75 4.66 17.68
C LYS A 218 -18.61 4.95 16.18
N TYR A 219 -17.39 4.89 15.63
CA TYR A 219 -17.15 5.30 14.24
C TYR A 219 -17.19 4.13 13.26
N VAL A 220 -16.57 2.99 13.60
CA VAL A 220 -16.40 1.85 12.69
C VAL A 220 -17.53 0.81 12.84
N GLY A 221 -18.02 0.62 14.06
CA GLY A 221 -19.01 -0.40 14.42
C GLY A 221 -18.37 -1.75 14.79
N HIS A 222 -19.10 -2.56 15.55
CA HIS A 222 -18.58 -3.75 16.26
C HIS A 222 -17.88 -4.79 15.37
N GLU A 223 -18.35 -5.01 14.14
CA GLU A 223 -17.80 -6.04 13.23
C GLU A 223 -16.68 -5.52 12.31
N GLY A 224 -16.47 -4.20 12.30
CA GLY A 224 -15.61 -3.54 11.31
C GLY A 224 -14.15 -3.41 11.72
N TYR A 225 -13.75 -3.89 12.91
CA TYR A 225 -12.37 -3.76 13.39
C TYR A 225 -11.92 -4.94 14.25
N TYR A 226 -10.61 -5.01 14.47
CA TYR A 226 -9.98 -5.88 15.43
C TYR A 226 -8.67 -5.27 15.95
N PHE A 227 -8.11 -5.85 17.02
CA PHE A 227 -6.86 -5.38 17.60
C PHE A 227 -5.72 -6.37 17.39
N SER A 228 -4.52 -5.84 17.25
CA SER A 228 -3.27 -6.60 17.40
C SER A 228 -2.30 -5.88 18.35
N SER A 229 -1.39 -6.64 18.95
CA SER A 229 -0.28 -6.07 19.73
C SER A 229 0.79 -7.12 20.00
N SER A 230 2.04 -6.68 20.15
CA SER A 230 3.13 -7.51 20.69
C SER A 230 3.12 -7.60 22.22
N GLU A 231 2.28 -6.81 22.90
CA GLU A 231 2.18 -6.79 24.36
C GLU A 231 0.98 -7.63 24.83
N GLN A 232 1.23 -8.84 25.34
CA GLN A 232 0.14 -9.75 25.79
C GLN A 232 -0.77 -9.10 26.83
N ASP A 233 -0.21 -8.32 27.77
CA ASP A 233 -0.98 -7.65 28.82
C ASP A 233 -1.98 -6.63 28.26
N THR A 234 -1.62 -5.96 27.15
CA THR A 234 -2.54 -5.05 26.45
C THR A 234 -3.73 -5.82 25.88
N LEU A 235 -3.48 -6.98 25.25
CA LEU A 235 -4.53 -7.82 24.70
C LEU A 235 -5.42 -8.43 25.79
N VAL A 236 -4.85 -8.86 26.93
CA VAL A 236 -5.62 -9.36 28.07
C VAL A 236 -6.55 -8.27 28.63
N LYS A 237 -6.07 -7.03 28.79
CA LYS A 237 -6.92 -5.90 29.20
C LYS A 237 -8.03 -5.63 28.19
N LEU A 238 -7.71 -5.66 26.89
CA LEU A 238 -8.70 -5.50 25.83
C LEU A 238 -9.76 -6.60 25.83
N ARG A 239 -9.39 -7.85 26.12
CA ARG A 239 -10.39 -8.93 26.24
C ARG A 239 -11.40 -8.64 27.35
N GLY A 240 -10.97 -8.04 28.45
CA GLY A 240 -11.86 -7.59 29.52
C GLY A 240 -12.78 -6.43 29.12
N ILE A 241 -12.34 -5.58 28.20
CA ILE A 241 -13.11 -4.42 27.69
C ILE A 241 -14.08 -4.84 26.58
N ASN A 242 -13.65 -5.70 25.67
CA ASN A 242 -14.40 -6.16 24.52
C ASN A 242 -14.26 -7.69 24.39
N PRO A 243 -15.23 -8.45 24.95
CA PRO A 243 -15.13 -9.91 25.04
C PRO A 243 -15.18 -10.64 23.71
N ILE A 244 -15.68 -10.01 22.63
CA ILE A 244 -15.97 -10.69 21.35
C ILE A 244 -15.01 -10.32 20.22
N VAL A 245 -14.35 -9.17 20.30
CA VAL A 245 -13.45 -8.69 19.23
C VAL A 245 -12.31 -9.66 18.99
N TYR A 246 -11.84 -9.74 17.74
CA TYR A 246 -10.64 -10.52 17.45
C TYR A 246 -9.39 -9.87 18.05
N LEU A 247 -8.53 -10.68 18.68
CA LEU A 247 -7.25 -10.24 19.24
C LEU A 247 -6.09 -11.03 18.62
N GLY A 248 -5.22 -10.34 17.89
CA GLY A 248 -4.01 -10.89 17.29
C GLY A 248 -2.76 -10.62 18.13
N PHE A 249 -2.12 -11.66 18.64
CA PHE A 249 -0.82 -11.53 19.28
C PHE A 249 0.30 -11.49 18.23
N VAL A 250 1.02 -10.38 18.17
CA VAL A 250 2.17 -10.22 17.27
C VAL A 250 3.42 -10.76 17.95
N GLN A 251 3.85 -11.95 17.56
CA GLN A 251 5.14 -12.48 18.01
C GLN A 251 6.26 -11.63 17.41
N GLY A 252 7.34 -11.41 18.15
CA GLY A 252 8.50 -10.69 17.62
C GLY A 252 9.07 -11.35 16.35
N GLY A 253 9.80 -10.56 15.55
CA GLY A 253 10.42 -11.05 14.32
C GLY A 253 11.38 -12.22 14.56
N HIS A 254 11.48 -13.15 13.61
CA HIS A 254 12.46 -14.23 13.71
C HIS A 254 13.87 -13.66 13.90
N PRO A 255 14.73 -14.24 14.76
CA PRO A 255 16.08 -13.73 14.98
C PRO A 255 16.87 -13.46 13.69
N THR A 256 16.84 -14.38 12.74
CA THR A 256 17.51 -14.20 11.43
C THR A 256 16.92 -13.03 10.64
N SER A 257 15.61 -12.78 10.70
CA SER A 257 15.00 -11.63 10.02
C SER A 257 15.54 -10.32 10.61
N ILE A 258 15.70 -10.27 11.94
CA ILE A 258 16.31 -9.14 12.64
C ILE A 258 17.80 -8.97 12.28
N ASP A 259 18.55 -10.07 12.15
CA ASP A 259 19.97 -10.02 11.80
C ASP A 259 20.20 -9.53 10.36
N ILE A 260 19.37 -9.98 9.41
CA ILE A 260 19.41 -9.54 8.01
C ILE A 260 19.06 -8.06 7.92
N LEU A 261 17.95 -7.66 8.54
CA LEU A 261 17.52 -6.28 8.62
C LEU A 261 18.66 -5.39 9.15
N ARG A 262 19.32 -5.80 10.24
CA ARG A 262 20.48 -5.10 10.78
C ARG A 262 21.66 -5.06 9.79
N SER A 263 21.93 -6.14 9.06
CA SER A 263 23.01 -6.20 8.08
C SER A 263 22.77 -5.24 6.92
N ASP A 264 21.56 -5.25 6.35
CA ASP A 264 21.19 -4.41 5.23
C ASP A 264 21.25 -2.93 5.64
N LEU A 265 20.87 -2.63 6.88
CA LEU A 265 20.97 -1.29 7.46
C LEU A 265 22.40 -0.83 7.71
N ARG A 266 23.36 -1.73 7.94
CA ARG A 266 24.79 -1.35 8.00
C ARG A 266 25.38 -1.03 6.63
N LYS A 267 24.79 -1.60 5.58
CA LYS A 267 25.22 -1.40 4.19
C LYS A 267 24.60 -0.15 3.58
N GLY A 268 23.39 0.22 4.01
CA GLY A 268 22.73 1.45 3.58
C GLY A 268 23.50 2.69 4.05
N ALA A 269 23.69 3.65 3.14
CA ALA A 269 24.13 4.99 3.53
C ALA A 269 23.07 5.63 4.43
N SER A 270 23.47 6.45 5.41
CA SER A 270 22.54 7.07 6.38
C SER A 270 21.42 7.90 5.74
N ASN A 271 21.58 8.28 4.47
CA ASN A 271 20.67 9.11 3.69
C ASN A 271 19.88 8.33 2.62
N ASP A 272 20.09 7.02 2.49
CA ASP A 272 19.36 6.19 1.52
C ASP A 272 17.93 5.92 2.02
N ALA A 273 16.95 5.95 1.12
CA ALA A 273 15.55 5.67 1.38
C ALA A 273 15.36 4.31 2.08
N TYR A 274 16.11 3.28 1.65
CA TYR A 274 16.07 1.95 2.28
C TYR A 274 16.54 1.96 3.75
N TYR A 275 17.60 2.72 4.06
CA TYR A 275 18.13 2.86 5.42
C TYR A 275 17.12 3.54 6.34
N LEU A 276 16.50 4.61 5.86
CA LEU A 276 15.52 5.38 6.62
C LEU A 276 14.23 4.58 6.85
N GLU A 277 13.72 3.89 5.83
CA GLU A 277 12.50 3.06 5.92
C GLU A 277 12.60 1.96 6.99
N ASN A 278 13.80 1.42 7.19
CA ASN A 278 14.05 0.33 8.13
C ASN A 278 14.63 0.82 9.47
N HIS A 279 14.86 2.13 9.64
CA HIS A 279 15.59 2.72 10.77
C HIS A 279 14.97 2.46 12.16
N THR A 280 13.66 2.34 12.33
CA THR A 280 13.07 2.11 13.67
C THR A 280 12.98 0.63 14.04
N ASN A 281 12.99 -0.26 13.05
CA ASN A 281 13.37 -1.64 13.30
C ASN A 281 14.86 -1.71 13.75
N ILE A 282 15.74 -0.78 13.30
CA ILE A 282 17.09 -0.58 13.88
C ILE A 282 16.98 -0.23 15.35
N GLU A 283 16.12 0.68 15.78
CA GLU A 283 16.06 1.07 17.21
C GLU A 283 15.55 -0.07 18.09
N ARG A 284 14.53 -0.82 17.64
CA ARG A 284 14.08 -2.03 18.37
C ARG A 284 15.15 -3.14 18.35
N ALA A 285 15.90 -3.32 17.26
CA ALA A 285 16.98 -4.33 17.17
C ALA A 285 18.31 -3.89 17.84
N SER A 286 18.61 -2.59 17.84
CA SER A 286 19.82 -1.98 18.38
C SER A 286 19.72 -1.68 19.86
N ASN A 287 18.56 -1.26 20.38
CA ASN A 287 18.34 -1.11 21.82
C ASN A 287 18.44 -2.44 22.57
N TYR A 288 18.24 -3.57 21.89
CA TYR A 288 18.35 -4.89 22.48
C TYR A 288 19.67 -5.60 22.21
N GLY A 289 20.43 -5.25 21.16
CA GLY A 289 21.55 -6.07 20.70
C GLY A 289 21.06 -7.45 20.25
N THR A 290 21.44 -7.92 19.06
CA THR A 290 20.92 -9.18 18.50
C THR A 290 21.10 -10.38 19.44
N LYS A 291 22.18 -10.39 20.24
CA LYS A 291 22.40 -11.39 21.30
C LYS A 291 21.32 -11.37 22.40
N ARG A 292 20.92 -10.18 22.88
CA ARG A 292 19.90 -10.04 23.94
C ARG A 292 18.49 -10.07 23.39
N TYR A 293 18.27 -9.74 22.11
CA TYR A 293 17.03 -10.08 21.42
C TYR A 293 16.86 -11.60 21.30
N ARG A 294 17.87 -12.30 20.74
CA ARG A 294 17.88 -13.78 20.62
C ARG A 294 17.62 -14.47 21.94
N SER A 295 18.26 -14.03 23.02
CA SER A 295 18.07 -14.66 24.34
C SER A 295 16.68 -14.41 24.96
N ARG A 296 15.95 -13.42 24.48
CA ARG A 296 14.59 -13.06 24.96
C ARG A 296 13.49 -13.46 23.98
N TYR A 297 13.85 -13.85 22.76
CA TYR A 297 12.91 -14.29 21.75
C TYR A 297 12.17 -15.53 22.26
N GLN A 298 10.85 -15.46 22.27
CA GLN A 298 9.97 -16.56 22.66
C GLN A 298 9.19 -17.01 21.44
N ASP A 299 9.29 -18.30 21.13
CA ASP A 299 8.48 -18.90 20.09
C ASP A 299 7.16 -19.44 20.68
N HIS A 300 6.04 -18.96 20.16
CA HIS A 300 4.69 -19.34 20.59
C HIS A 300 3.99 -20.28 19.59
N THR A 301 4.73 -20.92 18.69
CA THR A 301 4.16 -21.80 17.66
C THR A 301 3.85 -23.23 18.12
N SER A 302 4.29 -23.64 19.33
CA SER A 302 4.02 -24.97 19.88
C SER A 302 2.56 -25.12 20.36
N THR A 303 2.05 -26.35 20.42
CA THR A 303 0.68 -26.61 20.90
C THR A 303 0.44 -26.04 22.29
N ASP A 304 1.38 -26.20 23.22
CA ASP A 304 1.23 -25.72 24.59
C ASP A 304 1.33 -24.21 24.69
N ALA A 305 2.18 -23.57 23.89
CA ALA A 305 2.25 -22.12 23.83
C ALA A 305 0.95 -21.52 23.27
N LEU A 306 0.39 -22.11 22.21
CA LEU A 306 -0.90 -21.70 21.65
C LEU A 306 -2.04 -21.92 22.64
N LYS A 307 -2.07 -23.04 23.37
CA LYS A 307 -3.06 -23.28 24.45
C LYS A 307 -2.97 -22.21 25.54
N LYS A 308 -1.76 -21.88 26.00
CA LYS A 308 -1.53 -20.80 26.99
C LYS A 308 -1.98 -19.45 26.45
N LEU A 309 -1.68 -19.15 25.19
CA LEU A 309 -2.09 -17.90 24.54
C LEU A 309 -3.62 -17.81 24.44
N ARG A 310 -4.29 -18.86 23.94
CA ARG A 310 -5.77 -18.95 23.89
C ARG A 310 -6.40 -18.82 25.27
N ALA A 311 -5.83 -19.46 26.29
CA ALA A 311 -6.36 -19.39 27.66
C ALA A 311 -6.33 -17.94 28.19
N LYS A 312 -5.28 -17.17 27.88
CA LYS A 312 -5.17 -15.75 28.26
C LYS A 312 -6.06 -14.83 27.41
N LEU A 313 -6.08 -15.04 26.10
CA LEU A 313 -6.72 -14.14 25.15
C LEU A 313 -8.17 -14.51 24.83
N GLY A 314 -8.67 -15.63 25.33
CA GLY A 314 -10.03 -16.11 25.06
C GLY A 314 -10.25 -16.58 23.62
N TYR A 315 -11.51 -16.85 23.31
CA TYR A 315 -11.98 -17.19 21.96
C TYR A 315 -11.82 -16.01 20.99
N ASN A 316 -11.87 -16.29 19.68
CA ASN A 316 -11.64 -15.28 18.64
C ASN A 316 -10.30 -14.56 18.85
N SER A 317 -9.22 -15.33 18.93
CA SER A 317 -7.86 -14.82 19.05
C SER A 317 -6.93 -15.54 18.08
N GLY A 318 -5.75 -14.99 17.85
CA GLY A 318 -4.80 -15.59 16.92
C GLY A 318 -3.37 -15.12 17.14
N ILE A 319 -2.49 -15.58 16.28
CA ILE A 319 -1.06 -15.27 16.32
C ILE A 319 -0.61 -14.71 14.96
N HIS A 320 0.16 -13.63 15.00
CA HIS A 320 0.75 -12.99 13.83
C HIS A 320 2.27 -13.23 13.88
N LEU A 321 2.82 -13.84 12.84
CA LEU A 321 4.19 -14.35 12.82
C LEU A 321 5.01 -13.70 11.71
N ASP A 322 6.28 -13.40 12.00
CA ASP A 322 7.23 -13.17 10.92
C ASP A 322 7.30 -14.41 10.02
N ILE A 323 7.39 -14.18 8.72
CA ILE A 323 7.30 -15.24 7.71
C ILE A 323 8.38 -16.31 7.91
N ARG A 324 9.56 -15.98 8.44
CA ARG A 324 10.58 -17.01 8.75
C ARG A 324 10.14 -17.93 9.89
N SER A 325 9.58 -17.36 10.96
CA SER A 325 9.02 -18.15 12.07
C SER A 325 7.87 -19.03 11.60
N TYR A 326 7.03 -18.53 10.69
CA TYR A 326 5.98 -19.32 10.06
C TYR A 326 6.57 -20.47 9.22
N MET A 327 7.55 -20.20 8.36
CA MET A 327 8.18 -21.21 7.50
C MET A 327 8.89 -22.30 8.29
N GLN A 328 9.56 -21.94 9.39
CA GLN A 328 10.20 -22.91 10.30
C GLN A 328 9.17 -23.83 10.98
N ASN A 329 7.94 -23.34 11.17
CA ASN A 329 6.91 -24.02 11.93
C ASN A 329 5.57 -24.06 11.18
N SER A 330 5.55 -24.36 9.88
CA SER A 330 4.33 -24.23 9.05
C SER A 330 3.12 -25.04 9.54
N GLY A 331 3.35 -26.15 10.26
CA GLY A 331 2.30 -26.90 10.97
C GLY A 331 1.57 -26.09 12.07
N VAL A 332 2.03 -24.90 12.41
CA VAL A 332 1.37 -23.98 13.36
C VAL A 332 -0.04 -23.64 12.91
N LYS A 333 -0.29 -23.54 11.59
CA LYS A 333 -1.63 -23.32 11.04
C LYS A 333 -2.62 -24.36 11.55
N GLN A 334 -2.31 -25.64 11.35
CA GLN A 334 -3.19 -26.74 11.78
C GLN A 334 -3.33 -26.79 13.30
N ARG A 335 -2.25 -26.53 14.05
CA ARG A 335 -2.29 -26.47 15.53
C ARG A 335 -3.20 -25.35 16.03
N ALA A 336 -3.09 -24.15 15.44
CA ALA A 336 -3.91 -22.99 15.78
C ALA A 336 -5.37 -23.21 15.39
N GLN A 337 -5.64 -23.75 14.20
CA GLN A 337 -7.01 -24.04 13.73
C GLN A 337 -7.74 -25.02 14.65
N ARG A 338 -7.07 -26.06 15.17
CA ARG A 338 -7.65 -26.96 16.19
C ARG A 338 -8.05 -26.25 17.50
N LEU A 339 -7.47 -25.07 17.74
CA LEU A 339 -7.81 -24.22 18.87
C LEU A 339 -8.79 -23.10 18.51
N GLY A 340 -9.30 -23.06 17.27
CA GLY A 340 -10.14 -21.97 16.77
C GLY A 340 -9.39 -20.65 16.62
N MET A 341 -8.06 -20.71 16.49
CA MET A 341 -7.19 -19.54 16.34
C MET A 341 -6.80 -19.33 14.88
N LYS A 342 -6.70 -18.06 14.48
CA LYS A 342 -6.15 -17.68 13.17
C LYS A 342 -4.64 -17.46 13.23
N VAL A 343 -3.97 -17.68 12.10
CA VAL A 343 -2.55 -17.36 11.91
C VAL A 343 -2.40 -16.37 10.76
N TYR A 344 -1.80 -15.21 11.06
CA TYR A 344 -1.38 -14.27 10.02
C TYR A 344 0.14 -14.28 9.92
N SER A 345 0.67 -13.92 8.75
CA SER A 345 2.09 -13.67 8.59
C SER A 345 2.39 -12.24 8.15
N TYR A 346 3.56 -11.74 8.54
CA TYR A 346 4.14 -10.47 8.10
C TYR A 346 5.63 -10.69 7.81
N SER A 347 6.36 -9.69 7.31
CA SER A 347 7.82 -9.80 7.15
C SER A 347 8.55 -8.53 7.53
N LEU A 348 9.73 -8.71 8.11
CA LEU A 348 10.69 -7.63 8.33
C LEU A 348 11.74 -7.48 7.22
N ASN A 349 11.74 -8.37 6.21
CA ASN A 349 12.75 -8.36 5.14
C ASN A 349 12.12 -8.03 3.77
N GLY A 350 11.03 -7.27 3.77
CA GLY A 350 10.36 -6.78 2.57
C GLY A 350 9.35 -7.75 1.96
N THR A 351 8.47 -7.18 1.13
CA THR A 351 7.35 -7.89 0.52
C THR A 351 7.78 -9.00 -0.44
N ASP A 352 8.81 -8.78 -1.27
CA ASP A 352 9.27 -9.79 -2.22
C ASP A 352 9.80 -11.04 -1.50
N TYR A 353 10.52 -10.85 -0.37
CA TYR A 353 10.94 -11.97 0.47
C TYR A 353 9.73 -12.71 1.05
N HIS A 354 8.73 -11.99 1.57
CA HIS A 354 7.50 -12.57 2.08
C HIS A 354 6.78 -13.41 1.02
N GLN A 355 6.54 -12.84 -0.17
CA GLN A 355 5.89 -13.50 -1.30
C GLN A 355 6.65 -14.75 -1.73
N SER A 356 7.99 -14.66 -1.86
CA SER A 356 8.83 -15.82 -2.23
C SER A 356 8.76 -16.97 -1.23
N GLN A 357 8.50 -16.70 0.05
CA GLN A 357 8.31 -17.77 1.04
C GLN A 357 6.90 -18.37 0.94
N LEU A 358 5.87 -17.55 0.72
CA LEU A 358 4.49 -18.03 0.53
C LEU A 358 4.37 -18.95 -0.68
N LEU A 359 5.09 -18.65 -1.77
CA LEU A 359 5.12 -19.48 -2.98
C LEU A 359 5.72 -20.88 -2.76
N LYS A 360 6.49 -21.08 -1.70
CA LYS A 360 7.04 -22.41 -1.34
C LYS A 360 6.04 -23.29 -0.60
N LEU A 361 4.92 -22.73 -0.15
CA LEU A 361 3.90 -23.43 0.60
C LEU A 361 2.83 -23.96 -0.34
N SER A 362 2.28 -25.13 -0.03
CA SER A 362 1.03 -25.57 -0.64
C SER A 362 -0.12 -24.66 -0.18
N LYS A 363 -1.18 -24.54 -0.99
CA LYS A 363 -2.35 -23.71 -0.67
C LYS A 363 -2.95 -24.03 0.72
N ASN A 364 -2.98 -25.31 1.10
CA ASN A 364 -3.47 -25.75 2.41
C ASN A 364 -2.57 -25.31 3.58
N ASN A 365 -1.30 -25.03 3.32
CA ASN A 365 -0.32 -24.60 4.31
C ASN A 365 -0.05 -23.08 4.29
N LEU A 366 -0.75 -22.29 3.47
CA LEU A 366 -0.71 -20.82 3.55
C LEU A 366 -1.33 -20.34 4.87
N PRO A 367 -0.84 -19.25 5.49
CA PRO A 367 -1.49 -18.67 6.66
C PRO A 367 -2.93 -18.25 6.35
N ASP A 368 -3.76 -18.04 7.38
CA ASP A 368 -5.15 -17.58 7.18
C ASP A 368 -5.18 -16.15 6.62
N GLY A 369 -4.15 -15.35 6.90
CA GLY A 369 -3.96 -14.05 6.28
C GLY A 369 -2.50 -13.57 6.22
N VAL A 370 -2.28 -12.51 5.45
CA VAL A 370 -0.98 -11.87 5.25
C VAL A 370 -1.10 -10.36 5.45
N ILE A 371 -0.13 -9.77 6.12
CA ILE A 371 0.01 -8.32 6.29
C ILE A 371 1.20 -7.92 5.40
N VAL A 372 0.92 -7.17 4.32
CA VAL A 372 1.86 -6.98 3.22
C VAL A 372 1.84 -5.57 2.66
N ASP A 373 2.96 -5.18 2.05
CA ASP A 373 3.10 -3.99 1.21
C ASP A 373 3.02 -4.41 -0.28
N ALA A 374 1.88 -4.95 -0.70
CA ALA A 374 1.56 -5.33 -2.09
C ALA A 374 0.05 -5.29 -2.34
N THR A 375 -0.36 -5.13 -3.60
CA THR A 375 -1.78 -5.11 -3.96
C THR A 375 -2.43 -6.49 -3.79
N PRO A 376 -3.76 -6.56 -3.60
CA PRO A 376 -4.48 -7.83 -3.61
C PRO A 376 -4.31 -8.59 -4.92
N TYR A 377 -4.26 -7.87 -6.05
CA TYR A 377 -3.99 -8.48 -7.36
C TYR A 377 -2.68 -9.26 -7.36
N LYS A 378 -1.56 -8.63 -6.97
CA LYS A 378 -0.23 -9.26 -7.01
C LYS A 378 -0.17 -10.53 -6.16
N ILE A 379 -0.69 -10.46 -4.93
CA ILE A 379 -0.74 -11.62 -4.01
C ILE A 379 -1.62 -12.74 -4.59
N CYS A 380 -2.83 -12.41 -5.04
CA CYS A 380 -3.78 -13.39 -5.54
C CYS A 380 -3.31 -14.03 -6.85
N GLN A 381 -2.67 -13.25 -7.72
CA GLN A 381 -2.14 -13.76 -8.98
C GLN A 381 -0.97 -14.71 -8.73
N GLN A 382 0.01 -14.33 -7.91
CA GLN A 382 1.16 -15.18 -7.62
C GLN A 382 0.79 -16.49 -6.91
N LEU A 383 -0.13 -16.45 -5.93
CA LEU A 383 -0.46 -17.62 -5.11
C LEU A 383 -1.56 -18.51 -5.71
N PHE A 384 -2.48 -17.92 -6.50
CA PHE A 384 -3.69 -18.61 -6.95
C PHE A 384 -3.94 -18.55 -8.46
N ASN A 385 -3.12 -17.84 -9.25
CA ASN A 385 -3.38 -17.55 -10.66
C ASN A 385 -4.77 -16.91 -10.88
N ALA A 386 -5.10 -15.91 -10.06
CA ALA A 386 -6.44 -15.31 -9.99
C ALA A 386 -6.89 -14.50 -11.22
N ALA A 387 -5.97 -14.23 -12.16
CA ALA A 387 -6.18 -13.38 -13.34
C ALA A 387 -5.76 -14.07 -14.65
N VAL A 388 -6.04 -15.38 -14.77
CA VAL A 388 -5.84 -16.15 -16.01
C VAL A 388 -6.88 -15.72 -17.06
N PRO A 389 -6.47 -15.46 -18.32
CA PRO A 389 -7.41 -15.16 -19.40
C PRO A 389 -8.43 -16.28 -19.60
N ALA A 390 -9.71 -15.94 -19.63
CA ALA A 390 -10.78 -16.88 -19.95
C ALA A 390 -10.90 -17.14 -21.46
N GLN A 391 -10.26 -16.32 -22.30
CA GLN A 391 -10.28 -16.39 -23.77
C GLN A 391 -11.69 -16.32 -24.36
N ARG A 392 -12.59 -15.56 -23.71
CA ARG A 392 -13.99 -15.36 -24.14
C ARG A 392 -14.17 -14.07 -24.91
N TYR A 393 -13.30 -13.09 -24.68
CA TYR A 393 -13.35 -11.79 -25.35
C TYR A 393 -12.37 -11.72 -26.52
N GLN A 394 -12.84 -11.20 -27.65
CA GLN A 394 -12.00 -10.88 -28.81
C GLN A 394 -11.82 -9.37 -28.89
N ALA A 395 -10.60 -8.91 -28.64
CA ALA A 395 -10.28 -7.49 -28.64
C ALA A 395 -10.18 -6.91 -30.05
N VAL A 396 -10.64 -5.67 -30.21
CA VAL A 396 -10.70 -4.98 -31.51
C VAL A 396 -9.69 -3.84 -31.63
N THR A 397 -9.16 -3.34 -30.53
CA THR A 397 -8.17 -2.24 -30.52
C THR A 397 -6.78 -2.76 -30.24
N ASP A 398 -5.74 -2.02 -30.65
CA ASP A 398 -4.34 -2.40 -30.41
C ASP A 398 -4.06 -2.65 -28.92
N LEU A 399 -4.60 -1.78 -28.05
CA LEU A 399 -4.47 -1.92 -26.60
C LEU A 399 -5.22 -3.15 -26.06
N GLY A 400 -6.44 -3.38 -26.52
CA GLY A 400 -7.18 -4.59 -26.13
C GLY A 400 -6.47 -5.86 -26.58
N GLN A 401 -5.95 -5.88 -27.82
CA GLN A 401 -5.19 -7.02 -28.36
C GLN A 401 -3.91 -7.25 -27.57
N TYR A 402 -3.20 -6.19 -27.19
CA TYR A 402 -2.05 -6.27 -26.29
C TYR A 402 -2.45 -6.96 -24.98
N ILE A 403 -3.48 -6.48 -24.28
CA ILE A 403 -3.96 -7.06 -23.01
C ILE A 403 -4.31 -8.55 -23.14
N VAL A 404 -5.02 -8.92 -24.21
CA VAL A 404 -5.40 -10.33 -24.47
C VAL A 404 -4.17 -11.19 -24.77
N SER A 405 -3.16 -10.63 -25.46
CA SER A 405 -1.92 -11.33 -25.81
C SER A 405 -0.97 -11.54 -24.63
N LEU A 406 -1.11 -10.74 -23.56
CA LEU A 406 -0.22 -10.84 -22.40
C LEU A 406 -0.22 -12.26 -21.83
N PRO A 407 0.93 -12.77 -21.35
CA PRO A 407 0.98 -14.04 -20.63
C PRO A 407 0.33 -13.98 -19.24
N VAL A 408 0.17 -15.15 -18.60
CA VAL A 408 -0.43 -15.25 -17.24
C VAL A 408 0.44 -14.55 -16.19
N ASP A 409 1.76 -14.51 -16.35
CA ASP A 409 2.69 -13.88 -15.41
C ASP A 409 2.90 -12.38 -15.65
N ALA A 410 2.11 -11.72 -16.51
CA ALA A 410 2.18 -10.27 -16.70
C ALA A 410 1.84 -9.51 -15.42
N ASP A 411 2.59 -8.44 -15.13
CA ASP A 411 2.47 -7.62 -13.92
C ASP A 411 1.55 -6.42 -14.14
N PHE A 412 0.26 -6.59 -13.86
CA PHE A 412 -0.72 -5.51 -14.03
C PHE A 412 -0.64 -4.40 -12.96
N ASP A 413 0.12 -4.57 -11.86
CA ASP A 413 0.41 -3.43 -10.98
C ASP A 413 1.27 -2.38 -11.71
N ARG A 414 2.06 -2.83 -12.68
CA ARG A 414 2.94 -2.00 -13.52
C ARG A 414 2.35 -1.78 -14.91
N PHE A 415 1.02 -1.91 -15.07
CA PHE A 415 0.36 -1.84 -16.38
C PHE A 415 0.70 -0.56 -17.15
N LYS A 416 0.70 0.61 -16.49
CA LYS A 416 1.06 1.89 -17.12
C LYS A 416 2.49 1.89 -17.67
N GLU A 417 3.42 1.27 -16.97
CA GLU A 417 4.82 1.12 -17.43
C GLU A 417 4.89 0.13 -18.60
N MET A 418 4.12 -0.96 -18.56
CA MET A 418 4.05 -1.93 -19.65
C MET A 418 3.56 -1.33 -20.97
N LEU A 419 2.68 -0.32 -20.94
CA LEU A 419 2.22 0.36 -22.16
C LEU A 419 3.38 0.96 -22.97
N GLY A 420 4.48 1.35 -22.31
CA GLY A 420 5.68 1.85 -22.97
C GLY A 420 6.47 0.79 -23.76
N TYR A 421 6.14 -0.49 -23.60
CA TYR A 421 6.80 -1.63 -24.25
C TYR A 421 5.90 -2.37 -25.25
N GLN A 422 4.68 -1.86 -25.46
CA GLN A 422 3.66 -2.52 -26.26
C GLN A 422 4.08 -2.66 -27.73
N HIS A 423 4.66 -1.62 -28.31
CA HIS A 423 5.01 -1.59 -29.74
C HIS A 423 6.20 -2.50 -30.07
N GLU A 424 7.08 -2.71 -29.09
CA GLU A 424 8.23 -3.61 -29.18
C GLU A 424 7.85 -5.08 -28.90
N GLY A 425 6.60 -5.34 -28.50
CA GLY A 425 6.11 -6.69 -28.19
C GLY A 425 6.64 -7.25 -26.87
N TYR A 426 6.93 -6.39 -25.89
CA TYR A 426 7.37 -6.80 -24.56
C TYR A 426 6.33 -6.50 -23.48
N TYR A 427 6.52 -7.12 -22.32
CA TYR A 427 5.72 -6.91 -21.13
C TYR A 427 6.57 -7.09 -19.87
N LEU A 428 6.12 -6.52 -18.75
CA LEU A 428 6.75 -6.73 -17.45
C LEU A 428 6.12 -7.97 -16.79
N SER A 429 6.96 -8.92 -16.42
CA SER A 429 6.54 -10.11 -15.68
C SER A 429 6.64 -9.92 -14.17
N LEU A 430 5.78 -10.63 -13.43
CA LEU A 430 5.74 -10.64 -11.96
C LEU A 430 7.03 -11.16 -11.31
N THR A 431 7.91 -11.84 -12.05
CA THR A 431 9.07 -12.56 -11.48
C THR A 431 10.40 -12.29 -12.16
N SER A 432 10.44 -11.88 -13.43
CA SER A 432 11.70 -11.77 -14.18
C SER A 432 11.88 -10.44 -14.93
N GLY A 433 11.06 -9.43 -14.62
CA GLY A 433 11.13 -8.14 -15.31
C GLY A 433 10.63 -8.25 -16.77
N LEU A 434 11.28 -7.51 -17.68
CA LEU A 434 10.86 -7.37 -19.08
C LEU A 434 11.02 -8.69 -19.86
N LYS A 435 9.96 -9.14 -20.55
CA LYS A 435 9.91 -10.36 -21.38
C LYS A 435 9.22 -10.09 -22.71
N SER A 436 9.59 -10.83 -23.75
CA SER A 436 8.88 -10.79 -25.04
C SER A 436 7.56 -11.56 -24.95
N ILE A 437 6.50 -11.00 -25.54
CA ILE A 437 5.21 -11.69 -25.73
C ILE A 437 5.40 -12.84 -26.72
N TYR A 438 6.15 -12.59 -27.81
CA TYR A 438 6.48 -13.59 -28.80
C TYR A 438 7.80 -14.23 -28.44
N SER A 439 7.77 -15.46 -27.91
CA SER A 439 8.97 -16.28 -27.83
C SER A 439 9.43 -16.57 -29.25
N ALA A 440 10.38 -15.80 -29.79
CA ALA A 440 11.16 -16.28 -30.90
C ALA A 440 11.78 -17.60 -30.42
N LYS A 441 11.45 -18.72 -31.06
CA LYS A 441 12.22 -19.96 -30.90
C LYS A 441 13.64 -19.62 -31.38
N ALA A 442 14.51 -19.18 -30.48
CA ALA A 442 15.92 -19.11 -30.75
C ALA A 442 16.33 -20.56 -31.09
N LYS A 443 16.60 -20.82 -32.36
CA LYS A 443 17.38 -22.00 -32.74
C LYS A 443 18.69 -21.86 -31.96
N VAL A 444 18.87 -22.69 -30.95
CA VAL A 444 20.19 -22.90 -30.36
C VAL A 444 21.04 -23.46 -31.48
N VAL A 445 21.78 -22.59 -32.16
CA VAL A 445 22.87 -23.03 -33.05
C VAL A 445 23.95 -23.51 -32.09
N PRO A 446 24.33 -24.80 -32.10
CA PRO A 446 25.47 -25.26 -31.32
C PRO A 446 26.68 -24.44 -31.79
N ALA A 447 27.31 -23.70 -30.87
CA ALA A 447 28.55 -23.00 -31.17
C ALA A 447 29.65 -24.03 -31.42
N SER A 448 29.83 -24.43 -32.67
CA SER A 448 30.91 -25.32 -33.13
C SER A 448 32.09 -24.52 -33.69
N THR A 449 32.37 -23.35 -33.12
CA THR A 449 33.60 -22.60 -33.42
C THR A 449 34.47 -22.69 -32.17
N PRO A 450 35.64 -23.35 -32.22
CA PRO A 450 36.55 -23.35 -31.10
C PRO A 450 37.01 -21.91 -30.87
N THR A 451 36.62 -21.32 -29.75
CA THR A 451 37.14 -20.03 -29.30
C THR A 451 38.64 -20.21 -29.04
N PRO A 452 39.53 -19.41 -29.65
CA PRO A 452 40.90 -19.35 -29.18
C PRO A 452 40.89 -18.83 -27.74
N LEU A 453 41.61 -19.52 -26.85
CA LEU A 453 41.91 -19.02 -25.51
C LEU A 453 42.60 -17.67 -25.65
N LEU A 454 41.89 -16.58 -25.36
CA LEU A 454 42.47 -15.26 -25.14
C LEU A 454 42.45 -14.98 -23.64
N GLU A 455 43.66 -14.84 -23.09
CA GLU A 455 43.93 -14.24 -21.80
C GLU A 455 43.21 -12.88 -21.69
N HIS A 456 42.41 -12.73 -20.63
CA HIS A 456 41.89 -11.47 -20.08
C HIS A 456 41.40 -10.38 -21.06
N GLY A 457 40.07 -10.19 -21.13
CA GLY A 457 39.49 -8.95 -21.62
C GLY A 457 37.98 -8.94 -21.49
N PHE A 458 37.45 -8.36 -20.41
CA PHE A 458 36.11 -7.78 -20.50
C PHE A 458 36.16 -6.72 -21.62
N PRO A 459 35.13 -6.62 -22.48
CA PRO A 459 35.06 -5.49 -23.41
C PRO A 459 35.11 -4.21 -22.59
N THR A 460 36.03 -3.30 -22.96
CA THR A 460 36.04 -1.96 -22.40
C THR A 460 34.73 -1.30 -22.80
N ILE A 461 33.87 -1.04 -21.82
CA ILE A 461 32.71 -0.16 -22.02
C ILE A 461 33.32 1.23 -22.21
N THR A 462 33.46 1.65 -23.47
CA THR A 462 33.67 3.07 -23.77
C THR A 462 32.31 3.73 -23.61
N ASP A 463 32.20 4.66 -22.65
CA ASP A 463 31.03 5.51 -22.54
C ASP A 463 30.75 6.15 -23.91
N GLU A 464 29.63 5.79 -24.52
CA GLU A 464 29.17 6.51 -25.72
C GLU A 464 28.89 7.97 -25.34
N LYS A 465 29.12 8.88 -26.28
CA LYS A 465 28.85 10.30 -26.10
C LYS A 465 27.38 10.48 -25.71
N ILE A 466 27.16 10.84 -24.46
CA ILE A 466 25.85 11.24 -23.94
C ILE A 466 25.44 12.50 -24.70
N ASP A 467 24.44 12.38 -25.57
CA ASP A 467 23.82 13.55 -26.18
C ASP A 467 22.90 14.21 -25.14
N THR A 468 23.31 15.39 -24.68
CA THR A 468 22.58 16.18 -23.69
C THR A 468 21.66 17.23 -24.33
N HIS A 469 21.51 17.24 -25.67
CA HIS A 469 20.73 18.26 -26.38
C HIS A 469 19.26 17.88 -26.58
N THR A 470 18.83 16.68 -26.22
CA THR A 470 17.42 16.25 -26.24
C THR A 470 16.88 16.19 -24.82
N GLY A 471 16.00 17.14 -24.47
CA GLY A 471 15.41 17.23 -23.13
C GLY A 471 14.85 15.89 -22.61
N ASP A 472 15.14 15.63 -21.33
CA ASP A 472 14.56 14.61 -20.44
C ASP A 472 14.53 13.14 -20.89
N SER A 473 15.29 12.71 -21.90
CA SER A 473 15.37 11.28 -22.25
C SER A 473 16.76 10.85 -22.71
N ILE A 474 17.33 9.86 -22.00
CA ILE A 474 18.54 9.14 -22.41
C ILE A 474 18.10 7.96 -23.27
N ILE A 475 18.50 7.95 -24.55
CA ILE A 475 18.28 6.82 -25.47
C ILE A 475 19.54 5.96 -25.45
N LEU A 476 19.41 4.71 -24.99
CA LEU A 476 20.47 3.71 -25.10
C LEU A 476 20.18 2.83 -26.32
N THR A 477 21.01 2.95 -27.35
CA THR A 477 20.91 2.10 -28.55
C THR A 477 21.79 0.89 -28.36
N LEU A 478 21.20 -0.32 -28.32
CA LEU A 478 21.99 -1.54 -28.29
C LEU A 478 22.67 -1.76 -29.65
N PRO A 479 23.94 -2.20 -29.70
CA PRO A 479 24.64 -2.43 -30.96
C PRO A 479 23.92 -3.50 -31.78
N SER A 480 23.66 -3.18 -33.05
CA SER A 480 23.04 -4.13 -33.98
C SER A 480 23.98 -5.32 -34.21
N SER A 481 23.43 -6.53 -34.29
CA SER A 481 24.20 -7.77 -34.53
C SER A 481 24.85 -7.87 -35.91
N ASN A 482 24.86 -6.80 -36.71
CA ASN A 482 25.38 -6.77 -38.08
C ASN A 482 26.57 -5.84 -38.28
N ALA A 483 27.30 -5.48 -37.21
CA ALA A 483 28.65 -4.91 -37.36
C ALA A 483 29.67 -6.05 -37.42
N LYS A 484 30.13 -6.36 -38.64
CA LYS A 484 31.34 -7.16 -38.88
C LYS A 484 32.58 -6.30 -38.77
#